data_AF-A0A957YZE6-F1
#
_entry.id   AF-A0A957YZE6-F1
#
_cell.length_a   1.000
_cell.length_b   1.000
_cell.length_c   1.000
_cell.angle_alpha   90.00
_cell.angle_beta   90.00
_cell.angle_gamma   90.00
#
_symmetry.space_group_name_H-M   'P 1'
#
loop_
_entity.id
_entity.type
_entity.pdbx_description
1 polymer ?
#
loop_
_entity_poly.entity_id
_entity_poly.type
_entity_poly.pdbx_seq_one_letter_code
_entity_poly.pdbx_strand_id
1 'polypeptide(L)'
;MLQQRLTRRNFLRSTAAAGAGLMVVACAPAGVAPGGSAESGSAPVADATVIRFMSRAGAENNVQAQKTLDEDFRSENPDIQVQVEAAPDGWIDKLLAQMVAGEAVDIFEAWGNIFFNWTERDLLLDVQPFVDRDMTDEQISDYNDFQWTGLVMLGKRVGMPKYINVMTVTCNVGLFEEYGVELPPEDGNWDHDDYANMAKQLTEAARAAGNDGQWGGWKPAWNWDRFWNTIYMFDGKVVDEKYGTKCLLD
;
A
#
# COMPACT_ATOMS: atom_id res chain seq x y z
N MET A 1 26.03 -6.50 55.31
CA MET A 1 25.30 -6.96 54.11
C MET A 1 25.60 -5.96 53.00
N LEU A 2 26.53 -6.29 52.10
CA LEU A 2 26.95 -5.43 50.98
C LEU A 2 26.44 -6.03 49.66
N GLN A 3 25.50 -5.36 49.01
CA GLN A 3 25.10 -5.65 47.62
C GLN A 3 26.21 -5.18 46.67
N GLN A 4 26.92 -6.11 46.03
CA GLN A 4 27.81 -5.77 44.92
C GLN A 4 26.98 -5.57 43.64
N ARG A 5 27.02 -4.36 43.08
CA ARG A 5 26.39 -4.03 41.79
C ARG A 5 27.19 -4.68 40.65
N LEU A 6 26.55 -5.58 39.90
CA LEU A 6 27.08 -6.11 38.64
C LEU A 6 27.19 -4.97 37.62
N THR A 7 28.40 -4.71 37.13
CA THR A 7 28.63 -3.73 36.06
C THR A 7 28.73 -4.43 34.71
N ARG A 8 28.31 -3.74 33.63
CA ARG A 8 28.29 -4.24 32.24
C ARG A 8 29.61 -4.87 31.77
N ARG A 9 30.72 -4.46 32.38
CA ARG A 9 32.07 -4.94 32.08
C ARG A 9 32.38 -6.32 32.66
N ASN A 10 31.67 -6.75 33.71
CA ASN A 10 31.79 -8.11 34.27
C ASN A 10 30.91 -9.11 33.51
N PHE A 11 29.79 -8.68 32.93
CA PHE A 11 28.92 -9.53 32.11
C PHE A 11 29.59 -9.98 30.80
N LEU A 12 30.28 -9.05 30.12
CA LEU A 12 30.98 -9.34 28.86
C LEU A 12 32.24 -10.21 29.02
N ARG A 13 32.78 -10.35 30.24
CA ARG A 13 33.91 -11.25 30.51
C ARG A 13 33.46 -12.69 30.79
N SER A 14 32.19 -12.91 31.11
CA SER A 14 31.64 -14.23 31.43
C SER A 14 31.23 -15.05 30.20
N THR A 15 31.07 -14.42 29.04
CA THR A 15 30.58 -15.09 27.80
C THR A 15 31.68 -15.57 26.87
N ALA A 16 32.96 -15.32 27.16
CA ALA A 16 34.08 -15.73 26.31
C ALA A 16 34.76 -17.06 26.71
N ALA A 17 34.22 -17.82 27.66
CA ALA A 17 34.87 -19.00 28.23
C ALA A 17 34.02 -20.29 28.25
N ALA A 18 33.17 -20.50 27.25
CA ALA A 18 32.63 -21.81 26.89
C ALA A 18 32.54 -21.84 25.35
N GLY A 19 33.47 -22.42 24.60
CA GLY A 19 34.11 -23.70 24.80
C GLY A 19 33.75 -24.55 23.57
N ALA A 20 34.62 -24.52 22.57
CA ALA A 20 34.54 -25.34 21.38
C ALA A 20 34.61 -26.84 21.72
N GLY A 21 33.83 -27.68 21.02
CA GLY A 21 34.10 -29.12 20.91
C GLY A 21 32.91 -30.04 20.67
N LEU A 22 32.93 -30.69 19.48
CA LEU A 22 32.38 -32.02 19.11
C LEU A 22 30.86 -32.12 18.85
N MET A 23 30.40 -32.25 17.59
CA MET A 23 30.40 -33.40 16.64
C MET A 23 29.12 -34.27 16.68
N VAL A 24 28.41 -34.25 15.54
CA VAL A 24 27.60 -35.30 14.87
C VAL A 24 26.55 -36.08 15.69
N VAL A 25 25.26 -35.80 15.43
CA VAL A 25 24.11 -36.72 15.55
C VAL A 25 23.08 -36.29 14.48
N ALA A 26 23.03 -36.94 13.32
CA ALA A 26 22.14 -38.05 12.94
C ALA A 26 20.65 -37.66 12.82
N CYS A 27 20.12 -37.86 11.61
CA CYS A 27 18.73 -37.68 11.20
C CYS A 27 17.75 -38.45 12.11
N ALA A 28 16.70 -37.78 12.58
CA ALA A 28 15.42 -38.38 12.94
C ALA A 28 14.31 -37.32 12.80
N PRO A 29 13.12 -37.68 12.31
CA PRO A 29 12.09 -36.73 11.87
C PRO A 29 11.42 -36.05 13.07
N ALA A 30 11.39 -34.72 13.07
CA ALA A 30 10.62 -33.95 14.03
C ALA A 30 9.13 -34.07 13.72
N GLY A 31 8.38 -34.44 14.76
CA GLY A 31 6.97 -34.76 14.71
C GLY A 31 6.06 -33.60 14.35
N VAL A 32 4.88 -34.00 13.89
CA VAL A 32 3.70 -33.20 13.59
C VAL A 32 3.31 -32.33 14.78
N ALA A 33 3.30 -31.01 14.57
CA ALA A 33 2.52 -30.06 15.36
C ALA A 33 1.20 -29.79 14.61
N PRO A 34 0.04 -29.77 15.31
CA PRO A 34 -1.25 -29.63 14.65
C PRO A 34 -1.63 -28.16 14.39
N GLY A 35 -2.17 -27.91 13.20
CA GLY A 35 -3.26 -26.94 13.01
C GLY A 35 -2.91 -25.46 12.91
N GLY A 36 -2.33 -25.06 11.78
CA GLY A 36 -2.54 -23.75 11.19
C GLY A 36 -2.99 -23.97 9.75
N SER A 37 -4.17 -23.47 9.39
CA SER A 37 -4.76 -23.61 8.06
C SER A 37 -3.80 -23.09 6.99
N ALA A 38 -3.07 -24.00 6.35
CA ALA A 38 -2.33 -23.70 5.14
C ALA A 38 -3.36 -23.59 4.00
N GLU A 39 -3.54 -22.37 3.51
CA GLU A 39 -4.16 -22.12 2.22
C GLU A 39 -3.49 -22.99 1.14
N SER A 40 -4.32 -23.54 0.26
CA SER A 40 -3.90 -24.32 -0.90
C SER A 40 -3.07 -23.48 -1.86
N GLY A 41 -1.78 -23.31 -1.55
CA GLY A 41 -0.77 -22.96 -2.54
C GLY A 41 -0.30 -24.23 -3.24
N SER A 42 -0.21 -24.18 -4.57
CA SER A 42 0.38 -25.28 -5.33
C SER A 42 1.79 -25.59 -4.83
N ALA A 43 2.12 -26.88 -4.67
CA ALA A 43 3.43 -27.28 -4.17
C ALA A 43 4.56 -26.69 -5.06
N PRO A 44 5.63 -26.15 -4.46
CA PRO A 44 6.76 -25.62 -5.22
C PRO A 44 7.37 -26.74 -6.07
N VAL A 45 7.65 -26.44 -7.34
CA VAL A 45 8.43 -27.33 -8.20
C VAL A 45 9.90 -27.12 -7.85
N ALA A 46 10.62 -28.23 -7.63
CA ALA A 46 12.06 -28.16 -7.48
C ALA A 46 12.65 -27.46 -8.71
N ASP A 47 13.44 -26.40 -8.49
CA ASP A 47 14.13 -25.54 -9.48
C ASP A 47 13.38 -24.32 -10.05
N ALA A 48 12.15 -24.01 -9.62
CA ALA A 48 11.49 -22.78 -10.03
C ALA A 48 12.12 -21.52 -9.39
N THR A 49 12.26 -20.44 -10.16
CA THR A 49 12.64 -19.12 -9.63
C THR A 49 11.44 -18.52 -8.91
N VAL A 50 11.59 -18.23 -7.61
CA VAL A 50 10.53 -17.62 -6.80
C VAL A 50 10.65 -16.11 -6.85
N ILE A 51 9.58 -15.45 -7.32
CA ILE A 51 9.41 -14.00 -7.33
C ILE A 51 8.44 -13.63 -6.20
N ARG A 52 8.89 -12.80 -5.27
CA ARG A 52 8.10 -12.35 -4.12
C ARG A 52 7.35 -11.07 -4.48
N PHE A 53 6.04 -11.09 -4.31
CA PHE A 53 5.16 -9.97 -4.66
C PHE A 53 4.37 -9.48 -3.44
N MET A 54 4.73 -8.31 -2.92
CA MET A 54 3.97 -7.68 -1.84
C MET A 54 2.70 -6.98 -2.37
N SER A 55 1.54 -7.55 -2.08
CA SER A 55 0.22 -7.00 -2.42
C SER A 55 -0.38 -6.21 -1.27
N ARG A 56 -1.02 -5.08 -1.58
CA ARG A 56 -1.79 -4.28 -0.61
C ARG A 56 -3.28 -4.60 -0.66
N ALA A 57 -3.69 -5.59 -1.44
CA ALA A 57 -5.08 -6.00 -1.50
C ALA A 57 -5.52 -6.71 -0.21
N GLY A 58 -6.84 -6.75 0.02
CA GLY A 58 -7.43 -7.49 1.12
C GLY A 58 -7.22 -9.00 0.99
N ALA A 59 -7.36 -9.73 2.10
CA ALA A 59 -7.06 -11.16 2.16
C ALA A 59 -7.74 -11.98 1.04
N GLU A 60 -9.03 -11.78 0.82
CA GLU A 60 -9.79 -12.47 -0.23
C GLU A 60 -9.21 -12.20 -1.64
N ASN A 61 -8.83 -10.94 -1.91
CA ASN A 61 -8.24 -10.56 -3.19
C ASN A 61 -6.82 -11.13 -3.37
N ASN A 62 -6.05 -11.29 -2.30
CA ASN A 62 -4.72 -11.91 -2.38
C ASN A 62 -4.82 -13.39 -2.73
N VAL A 63 -5.79 -14.12 -2.17
CA VAL A 63 -6.06 -15.51 -2.52
C VAL A 63 -6.41 -15.62 -4.01
N GLN A 64 -7.30 -14.75 -4.49
CA GLN A 64 -7.69 -14.74 -5.89
C GLN A 64 -6.52 -14.37 -6.82
N ALA A 65 -5.68 -13.40 -6.43
CA ALA A 65 -4.48 -13.04 -7.18
C ALA A 65 -3.48 -14.20 -7.26
N GLN A 66 -3.22 -14.90 -6.15
CA GLN A 66 -2.35 -16.08 -6.15
C GLN A 66 -2.89 -17.17 -7.07
N LYS A 67 -4.21 -17.41 -7.04
CA LYS A 67 -4.86 -18.38 -7.92
C LYS A 67 -4.65 -18.03 -9.40
N THR A 68 -4.87 -16.77 -9.78
CA THR A 68 -4.65 -16.32 -11.16
C THR A 68 -3.19 -16.46 -11.59
N LEU A 69 -2.24 -16.18 -10.70
CA LEU A 69 -0.81 -16.37 -10.98
C LEU A 69 -0.45 -17.87 -11.15
N ASP A 70 -1.02 -18.74 -10.32
CA ASP A 70 -0.80 -20.19 -10.36
C ASP A 70 -1.43 -20.84 -11.61
N GLU A 71 -2.57 -20.33 -12.08
CA GLU A 71 -3.32 -20.88 -13.21
C GLU A 71 -2.87 -20.30 -14.55
N ASP A 72 -2.89 -18.97 -14.69
CA ASP A 72 -2.69 -18.31 -15.98
C ASP A 72 -1.19 -18.06 -16.22
N PHE A 73 -0.53 -17.34 -15.31
CA PHE A 73 0.87 -16.93 -15.51
C PHE A 73 1.83 -18.12 -15.54
N ARG A 74 1.64 -19.09 -14.63
CA ARG A 74 2.49 -20.29 -14.56
C ARG A 74 2.36 -21.18 -15.79
N SER A 75 1.21 -21.19 -16.47
CA SER A 75 1.03 -21.98 -17.69
C SER A 75 1.94 -21.51 -18.83
N GLU A 76 2.22 -20.21 -18.87
CA GLU A 76 3.11 -19.58 -19.85
C GLU A 76 4.56 -19.47 -19.34
N ASN A 77 4.77 -19.50 -18.01
CA ASN A 77 6.04 -19.30 -17.34
C ASN A 77 6.32 -20.40 -16.32
N PRO A 78 6.52 -21.67 -16.74
CA PRO A 78 6.58 -22.82 -15.84
C PRO A 78 7.77 -22.79 -14.88
N ASP A 79 8.83 -22.07 -15.24
CA ASP A 79 10.07 -21.93 -14.45
C ASP A 79 10.00 -20.78 -13.43
N ILE A 80 8.90 -20.02 -13.38
CA ILE A 80 8.70 -18.89 -12.48
C ILE A 80 7.50 -19.17 -11.58
N GLN A 81 7.71 -19.02 -10.28
CA GLN A 81 6.65 -19.03 -9.28
C GLN A 81 6.53 -17.64 -8.65
N VAL A 82 5.35 -17.02 -8.74
CA VAL A 82 5.08 -15.75 -8.04
C VAL A 82 4.40 -16.04 -6.72
N GLN A 83 4.95 -15.55 -5.62
CA GLN A 83 4.40 -15.68 -4.27
C GLN A 83 3.82 -14.34 -3.82
N VAL A 84 2.51 -14.28 -3.64
CA VAL A 84 1.82 -13.10 -3.11
C VAL A 84 1.97 -13.04 -1.59
N GLU A 85 2.55 -11.95 -1.10
CA GLU A 85 2.71 -11.64 0.32
C GLU A 85 1.82 -10.44 0.68
N ALA A 86 0.98 -10.57 1.71
CA ALA A 86 0.19 -9.45 2.17
C ALA A 86 1.09 -8.36 2.79
N ALA A 87 0.91 -7.11 2.37
CA ALA A 87 1.63 -5.98 2.93
C ALA A 87 1.33 -5.83 4.42
N PRO A 88 2.35 -5.80 5.30
CA PRO A 88 2.14 -5.71 6.73
C PRO A 88 1.72 -4.30 7.15
N ASP A 89 1.26 -4.15 8.39
CA ASP A 89 1.15 -2.83 9.02
C ASP A 89 2.52 -2.14 9.02
N GLY A 90 2.53 -0.84 8.69
CA GLY A 90 3.78 -0.07 8.55
C GLY A 90 4.69 -0.57 7.43
N TRP A 91 4.15 -1.19 6.38
CA TRP A 91 4.91 -1.73 5.26
C TRP A 91 5.91 -0.74 4.64
N ILE A 92 5.65 0.57 4.63
CA ILE A 92 6.56 1.56 4.03
C ILE A 92 7.93 1.51 4.72
N ASP A 93 7.96 1.63 6.05
CA ASP A 93 9.20 1.62 6.83
C ASP A 93 9.88 0.25 6.82
N LYS A 94 9.07 -0.82 6.86
CA LYS A 94 9.57 -2.21 6.82
C LYS A 94 10.19 -2.54 5.47
N LEU A 95 9.51 -2.21 4.38
CA LEU A 95 9.99 -2.45 3.02
C LEU A 95 11.24 -1.60 2.74
N LEU A 96 11.28 -0.34 3.17
CA LEU A 96 12.48 0.48 3.06
C LEU A 96 13.66 -0.15 3.82
N ALA A 97 13.45 -0.64 5.05
CA ALA A 97 14.49 -1.33 5.79
C ALA A 97 14.98 -2.59 5.07
N GLN A 98 14.06 -3.38 4.49
CA GLN A 98 14.40 -4.56 3.69
C GLN A 98 15.16 -4.20 2.40
N MET A 99 14.79 -3.12 1.71
CA MET A 99 15.50 -2.63 0.53
C MET A 99 16.95 -2.27 0.88
N VAL A 100 17.16 -1.55 1.99
CA VAL A 100 18.51 -1.20 2.48
C VAL A 100 19.30 -2.43 2.92
N ALA A 101 18.63 -3.45 3.46
CA ALA A 101 19.24 -4.71 3.85
C ALA A 101 19.55 -5.65 2.66
N GLY A 102 18.99 -5.39 1.48
CA GLY A 102 19.08 -6.28 0.32
C GLY A 102 18.17 -7.52 0.41
N GLU A 103 17.08 -7.43 1.17
CA GLU A 103 16.15 -8.54 1.47
C GLU A 103 14.69 -8.22 1.06
N ALA A 104 14.48 -7.13 0.32
CA ALA A 104 13.15 -6.72 -0.14
C ALA A 104 12.49 -7.77 -1.04
N VAL A 105 11.17 -7.68 -1.13
CA VAL A 105 10.40 -8.37 -2.18
C VAL A 105 10.81 -7.85 -3.56
N ASP A 106 10.62 -8.66 -4.59
CA ASP A 106 10.95 -8.31 -5.97
C ASP A 106 9.95 -7.33 -6.58
N ILE A 107 8.66 -7.51 -6.25
CA ILE A 107 7.55 -6.68 -6.73
C ILE A 107 6.76 -6.19 -5.53
N PHE A 108 6.30 -4.94 -5.56
CA PHE A 108 5.44 -4.40 -4.52
C PHE A 108 4.42 -3.40 -5.07
N GLU A 109 3.29 -3.28 -4.37
CA GLU A 109 2.29 -2.26 -4.63
C GLU A 109 2.51 -1.04 -3.73
N ALA A 110 2.46 0.15 -4.33
CA ALA A 110 2.76 1.41 -3.65
C ALA A 110 2.02 2.58 -4.32
N TRP A 111 1.94 3.71 -3.62
CA TRP A 111 1.35 4.95 -4.14
C TRP A 111 2.01 6.18 -3.51
N GLY A 112 1.82 7.32 -4.17
CA GLY A 112 2.18 8.62 -3.62
C GLY A 112 3.67 8.95 -3.72
N ASN A 113 4.11 9.87 -2.87
CA ASN A 113 5.42 10.49 -2.91
C ASN A 113 6.59 9.58 -2.46
N ILE A 114 6.30 8.37 -1.99
CA ILE A 114 7.33 7.42 -1.55
C ILE A 114 8.25 7.00 -2.70
N PHE A 115 7.72 6.92 -3.93
CA PHE A 115 8.51 6.55 -5.10
C PHE A 115 9.66 7.53 -5.31
N PHE A 116 9.40 8.84 -5.29
CA PHE A 116 10.43 9.86 -5.48
C PHE A 116 11.57 9.71 -4.46
N ASN A 117 11.20 9.54 -3.19
CA ASN A 117 12.15 9.34 -2.09
C ASN A 117 12.98 8.06 -2.22
N TRP A 118 12.44 7.00 -2.83
CA TRP A 118 13.14 5.73 -3.04
C TRP A 118 13.97 5.75 -4.33
N THR A 119 13.52 6.47 -5.36
CA THR A 119 14.28 6.72 -6.59
C THR A 119 15.53 7.56 -6.33
N GLU A 120 15.44 8.63 -5.53
CA GLU A 120 16.63 9.43 -5.13
C GLU A 120 17.72 8.58 -4.45
N ARG A 121 17.30 7.52 -3.77
CA ARG A 121 18.18 6.59 -3.03
C ARG A 121 18.62 5.38 -3.86
N ASP A 122 18.27 5.34 -5.14
CA ASP A 122 18.57 4.25 -6.07
C ASP A 122 18.03 2.88 -5.61
N LEU A 123 16.88 2.88 -4.93
CA LEU A 123 16.26 1.66 -4.39
C LEU A 123 15.27 0.99 -5.36
N LEU A 124 14.98 1.63 -6.49
CA LEU A 124 13.98 1.17 -7.46
C LEU A 124 14.65 0.90 -8.81
N LEU A 125 14.31 -0.25 -9.39
CA LEU A 125 14.74 -0.63 -10.73
C LEU A 125 14.11 0.31 -11.77
N ASP A 126 14.92 0.78 -12.72
CA ASP A 126 14.39 1.43 -13.91
C ASP A 126 13.79 0.36 -14.83
N VAL A 127 12.47 0.36 -14.97
CA VAL A 127 11.75 -0.63 -15.77
C VAL A 127 11.57 -0.20 -17.23
N GLN A 128 12.01 1.01 -17.61
CA GLN A 128 11.89 1.50 -18.99
C GLN A 128 12.51 0.54 -20.03
N PRO A 129 13.69 -0.08 -19.79
CA PRO A 129 14.26 -1.02 -20.76
C PRO A 129 13.39 -2.26 -21.05
N PHE A 130 12.54 -2.68 -20.09
CA PHE A 130 11.61 -3.80 -20.31
C PHE A 130 10.38 -3.32 -21.08
N VAL A 131 9.89 -2.11 -20.79
CA VAL A 131 8.82 -1.48 -21.58
C VAL A 131 9.23 -1.37 -23.04
N ASP A 132 10.44 -0.86 -23.32
CA ASP A 132 10.96 -0.69 -24.68
C ASP A 132 11.12 -2.02 -25.43
N ARG A 133 11.37 -3.11 -24.68
CA ARG A 133 11.57 -4.45 -25.23
C ARG A 133 10.25 -5.17 -25.51
N ASP A 134 9.30 -5.08 -24.57
CA ASP A 134 8.18 -6.02 -24.49
C ASP A 134 6.82 -5.39 -24.81
N MET A 135 6.69 -4.06 -24.77
CA MET A 135 5.41 -3.38 -24.95
C MET A 135 5.29 -2.70 -26.31
N THR A 136 4.09 -2.73 -26.87
CA THR A 136 3.74 -1.97 -28.08
C THR A 136 3.23 -0.58 -27.75
N ASP A 137 3.32 0.35 -28.70
CA ASP A 137 2.72 1.69 -28.56
C ASP A 137 1.21 1.63 -28.27
N GLU A 138 0.50 0.65 -28.85
CA GLU A 138 -0.92 0.41 -28.59
C GLU A 138 -1.18 0.05 -27.12
N GLN A 139 -0.44 -0.91 -26.56
CA GLN A 139 -0.54 -1.28 -25.14
C GLN A 139 -0.19 -0.12 -24.22
N ILE A 140 0.80 0.70 -24.59
CA ILE A 140 1.18 1.89 -23.83
C ILE A 140 0.04 2.93 -23.86
N SER A 141 -0.56 3.16 -25.02
CA SER A 141 -1.66 4.14 -25.18
C SER A 141 -2.97 3.75 -24.48
N ASP A 142 -3.13 2.49 -24.06
CA ASP A 142 -4.27 2.06 -23.26
C ASP A 142 -4.18 2.54 -21.79
N TYR A 143 -2.97 2.89 -21.33
CA TYR A 143 -2.80 3.53 -20.02
C TYR A 143 -3.22 4.99 -20.06
N ASN A 144 -3.73 5.47 -18.92
CA ASN A 144 -3.94 6.89 -18.75
C ASN A 144 -2.60 7.65 -18.69
N ASP A 145 -2.45 8.66 -19.55
CA ASP A 145 -1.26 9.51 -19.66
C ASP A 145 -0.72 10.03 -18.33
N PHE A 146 -1.59 10.50 -17.42
CA PHE A 146 -1.12 11.08 -16.15
C PHE A 146 -0.48 10.01 -15.25
N GLN A 147 -0.99 8.78 -15.25
CA GLN A 147 -0.39 7.70 -14.47
C GLN A 147 0.86 7.16 -15.14
N TRP A 148 0.80 6.99 -16.47
CA TRP A 148 1.92 6.47 -17.24
C TRP A 148 3.17 7.34 -17.10
N THR A 149 2.99 8.67 -17.15
CA THR A 149 4.07 9.65 -16.97
C THR A 149 4.39 9.89 -15.49
N GLY A 150 3.40 9.79 -14.59
CA GLY A 150 3.60 10.00 -13.15
C GLY A 150 4.54 9.00 -12.46
N LEU A 151 4.80 7.85 -13.09
CA LEU A 151 5.79 6.86 -12.63
C LEU A 151 7.17 7.03 -13.28
N VAL A 152 7.40 8.14 -13.98
CA VAL A 152 8.73 8.56 -14.43
C VAL A 152 9.28 9.60 -13.45
N MET A 153 10.36 9.27 -12.76
CA MET A 153 10.98 10.11 -11.73
C MET A 153 12.49 10.12 -11.91
N LEU A 154 13.10 11.31 -11.85
CA LEU A 154 14.55 11.48 -12.02
C LEU A 154 15.11 10.80 -13.28
N GLY A 155 14.33 10.78 -14.36
CA GLY A 155 14.70 10.15 -15.63
C GLY A 155 14.55 8.63 -15.70
N LYS A 156 14.03 7.97 -14.65
CA LYS A 156 13.78 6.52 -14.61
C LYS A 156 12.28 6.23 -14.58
N ARG A 157 11.83 5.16 -15.25
CA ARG A 157 10.48 4.62 -15.03
C ARG A 157 10.55 3.68 -13.84
N VAL A 158 9.90 4.03 -12.74
CA VAL A 158 10.08 3.32 -11.45
C VAL A 158 8.92 2.41 -11.08
N GLY A 159 8.01 2.19 -12.03
CA GLY A 159 6.88 1.29 -11.89
C GLY A 159 5.93 1.34 -13.08
N MET A 160 4.90 0.50 -13.01
CA MET A 160 3.83 0.39 -14.00
C MET A 160 2.48 0.77 -13.36
N PRO A 161 1.58 1.47 -14.06
CA PRO A 161 0.26 1.75 -13.52
C PRO A 161 -0.54 0.45 -13.33
N LYS A 162 -1.13 0.26 -12.14
CA LYS A 162 -2.02 -0.87 -11.85
C LYS A 162 -3.50 -0.51 -11.96
N TYR A 163 -3.90 0.60 -11.33
CA TYR A 163 -5.26 1.11 -11.34
C TYR A 163 -5.28 2.60 -11.03
N ILE A 164 -6.37 3.29 -11.43
CA ILE A 164 -6.64 4.67 -11.02
C ILE A 164 -7.52 4.64 -9.77
N ASN A 165 -7.04 5.28 -8.70
CA ASN A 165 -7.87 5.60 -7.55
C ASN A 165 -8.58 6.93 -7.82
N VAL A 166 -9.91 6.90 -7.90
CA VAL A 166 -10.73 8.10 -8.03
C VAL A 166 -11.39 8.38 -6.69
N MET A 167 -11.30 9.63 -6.22
CA MET A 167 -12.05 10.07 -5.06
C MET A 167 -13.42 10.57 -5.50
N THR A 168 -14.47 9.92 -5.01
CA THR A 168 -15.86 10.28 -5.29
C THR A 168 -16.55 10.78 -4.03
N VAL A 169 -17.58 11.60 -4.19
CA VAL A 169 -18.56 11.80 -3.12
C VAL A 169 -19.57 10.66 -3.21
N THR A 170 -19.74 9.92 -2.12
CA THR A 170 -20.68 8.80 -2.04
C THR A 170 -21.75 9.12 -0.99
N CYS A 171 -23.02 8.98 -1.35
CA CYS A 171 -24.15 9.27 -0.47
C CYS A 171 -24.83 7.99 0.01
N ASN A 172 -25.24 7.96 1.27
CA ASN A 172 -26.11 6.90 1.79
C ASN A 172 -27.57 7.29 1.56
N VAL A 173 -28.15 6.82 0.46
CA VAL A 173 -29.51 7.16 0.03
C VAL A 173 -30.56 6.91 1.12
N GLY A 174 -30.45 5.80 1.85
CA GLY A 174 -31.42 5.45 2.89
C GLY A 174 -31.47 6.47 4.04
N LEU A 175 -30.35 7.11 4.38
CA LEU A 175 -30.33 8.15 5.42
C LEU A 175 -30.99 9.45 4.95
N PHE A 176 -30.82 9.81 3.68
CA PHE A 176 -31.50 10.98 3.10
C PHE A 176 -33.02 10.78 3.10
N GLU A 177 -33.49 9.60 2.69
CA GLU A 177 -34.90 9.23 2.73
C GLU A 177 -35.46 9.18 4.16
N GLU A 178 -34.74 8.55 5.11
CA GLU A 178 -35.15 8.41 6.51
C GLU A 178 -35.41 9.76 7.18
N TYR A 179 -34.54 10.75 6.93
CA TYR A 179 -34.62 12.08 7.55
C TYR A 179 -35.31 13.12 6.67
N GLY A 180 -35.84 12.73 5.50
CA GLY A 180 -36.59 13.62 4.60
C GLY A 180 -35.74 14.75 4.02
N VAL A 181 -34.46 14.49 3.76
CA VAL A 181 -33.53 15.43 3.11
C VAL A 181 -33.39 15.06 1.64
N GLU A 182 -33.44 16.05 0.76
CA GLU A 182 -33.29 15.82 -0.69
C GLU A 182 -31.88 15.33 -1.03
N LEU A 183 -31.82 14.36 -1.95
CA LEU A 183 -30.55 13.88 -2.51
C LEU A 183 -29.91 14.96 -3.39
N PRO A 184 -28.57 14.93 -3.56
CA PRO A 184 -27.91 15.77 -4.55
C PRO A 184 -28.48 15.52 -5.96
N PRO A 185 -28.56 16.56 -6.82
CA PRO A 185 -28.96 16.42 -8.21
C PRO A 185 -28.12 15.36 -8.94
N GLU A 186 -28.79 14.41 -9.61
CA GLU A 186 -28.12 13.35 -10.37
C GLU A 186 -27.35 13.86 -11.59
N ASP A 187 -27.70 15.06 -12.09
CA ASP A 187 -27.07 15.69 -13.24
C ASP A 187 -25.70 16.31 -12.93
N GLY A 188 -25.29 16.31 -11.65
CA GLY A 188 -24.03 16.88 -11.20
C GLY A 188 -24.01 18.41 -11.13
N ASN A 189 -25.14 19.09 -11.31
CA ASN A 189 -25.24 20.55 -11.16
C ASN A 189 -25.41 20.92 -9.68
N TRP A 190 -24.34 20.75 -8.92
CA TRP A 190 -24.23 21.21 -7.53
C TRP A 190 -22.77 21.48 -7.21
N ASP A 191 -22.54 22.38 -6.26
CA ASP A 191 -21.21 22.84 -5.90
C ASP A 191 -20.83 22.49 -4.45
N HIS A 192 -19.74 23.10 -3.98
CA HIS A 192 -19.24 22.89 -2.64
C HIS A 192 -20.15 23.47 -1.54
N ASP A 193 -20.89 24.55 -1.83
CA ASP A 193 -21.86 25.13 -0.91
C ASP A 193 -23.09 24.23 -0.81
N ASP A 194 -23.55 23.67 -1.93
CA ASP A 194 -24.61 22.67 -1.95
C ASP A 194 -24.23 21.43 -1.12
N TYR A 195 -23.02 20.90 -1.29
CA TYR A 195 -22.49 19.80 -0.46
C TYR A 195 -22.57 20.14 1.04
N ALA A 196 -22.06 21.31 1.41
CA ALA A 196 -22.01 21.74 2.80
C ALA A 196 -23.42 21.91 3.38
N ASN A 197 -24.37 22.39 2.58
CA ASN A 197 -25.77 22.57 2.99
C ASN A 197 -26.48 21.23 3.17
N MET A 198 -26.36 20.30 2.23
CA MET A 198 -26.95 18.96 2.36
C MET A 198 -26.41 18.22 3.59
N ALA A 199 -25.09 18.26 3.82
CA ALA A 199 -24.50 17.63 4.99
C ALA A 199 -24.99 18.23 6.32
N LYS A 200 -25.21 19.56 6.38
CA LYS A 200 -25.79 20.22 7.55
C LYS A 200 -27.25 19.81 7.74
N GLN A 201 -28.07 19.87 6.71
CA GLN A 201 -29.48 19.51 6.76
C GLN A 201 -29.67 18.07 7.26
N LEU A 202 -28.90 17.12 6.73
CA LEU A 202 -28.96 15.72 7.15
C LEU A 202 -28.54 15.54 8.62
N THR A 203 -27.53 16.27 9.09
CA THR A 203 -27.12 16.26 10.50
C THR A 203 -28.22 16.82 11.41
N GLU A 204 -28.82 17.96 11.03
CA GLU A 204 -29.84 18.63 11.83
C GLU A 204 -31.15 17.85 11.86
N ALA A 205 -31.56 17.27 10.73
CA ALA A 205 -32.75 16.43 10.65
C ALA A 205 -32.61 15.16 11.51
N ALA A 206 -31.44 14.52 11.50
CA ALA A 206 -31.17 13.38 12.36
C ALA A 206 -31.20 13.75 13.86
N ARG A 207 -30.63 14.89 14.24
CA ARG A 207 -30.71 15.41 15.62
C ARG A 207 -32.15 15.72 16.03
N ALA A 208 -32.94 16.33 15.16
CA ALA A 208 -34.36 16.59 15.41
C ALA A 208 -35.16 15.29 15.63
N ALA A 209 -34.75 14.20 14.97
CA ALA A 209 -35.30 12.86 15.18
C ALA A 209 -34.73 12.12 16.41
N GLY A 210 -33.83 12.74 17.17
CA GLY A 210 -33.21 12.17 18.38
C GLY A 210 -31.97 11.29 18.12
N ASN A 211 -31.40 11.33 16.92
CA ASN A 211 -30.16 10.63 16.57
C ASN A 211 -28.96 11.59 16.52
N ASP A 212 -28.38 11.89 17.69
CA ASP A 212 -27.20 12.75 17.81
C ASP A 212 -25.91 12.14 17.23
N GLY A 213 -25.91 10.84 16.95
CA GLY A 213 -24.75 10.11 16.41
C GLY A 213 -24.59 10.23 14.90
N GLN A 214 -25.60 10.75 14.19
CA GLN A 214 -25.57 10.83 12.73
C GLN A 214 -24.98 12.16 12.26
N TRP A 215 -24.00 12.05 11.36
CA TRP A 215 -23.40 13.18 10.65
C TRP A 215 -23.76 13.11 9.17
N GLY A 216 -24.09 14.24 8.56
CA GLY A 216 -24.46 14.30 7.15
C GLY A 216 -23.29 14.30 6.17
N GLY A 217 -22.05 14.35 6.68
CA GLY A 217 -20.85 14.25 5.85
C GLY A 217 -19.63 13.82 6.66
N TRP A 218 -18.71 13.13 5.98
CA TRP A 218 -17.41 12.79 6.51
C TRP A 218 -16.34 13.14 5.48
N LYS A 219 -15.35 13.92 5.91
CA LYS A 219 -14.23 14.34 5.08
C LYS A 219 -12.93 13.88 5.72
N PRO A 220 -12.23 12.89 5.15
CA PRO A 220 -10.99 12.40 5.73
C PRO A 220 -9.89 13.46 5.69
N ALA A 221 -9.38 13.85 6.86
CA ALA A 221 -8.24 14.77 7.02
C ALA A 221 -7.01 14.09 7.68
N TRP A 222 -7.02 12.76 7.75
CA TRP A 222 -6.00 11.95 8.41
C TRP A 222 -4.66 11.86 7.69
N ASN A 223 -4.61 12.09 6.37
CA ASN A 223 -3.39 12.04 5.58
C ASN A 223 -3.29 13.24 4.63
N TRP A 224 -2.05 13.60 4.30
CA TRP A 224 -1.74 14.71 3.39
C TRP A 224 -2.45 14.57 2.05
N ASP A 225 -2.45 13.37 1.44
CA ASP A 225 -3.07 13.08 0.14
C ASP A 225 -4.60 13.26 0.13
N ARG A 226 -5.23 13.26 1.31
CA ARG A 226 -6.67 13.50 1.48
C ARG A 226 -7.00 14.97 1.75
N PHE A 227 -6.05 15.66 2.38
CA PHE A 227 -6.19 17.07 2.71
C PHE A 227 -5.91 18.00 1.52
N TRP A 228 -4.75 17.89 0.86
CA TRP A 228 -4.32 18.81 -0.20
C TRP A 228 -5.31 18.91 -1.37
N ASN A 229 -5.94 17.80 -1.78
CA ASN A 229 -6.97 17.77 -2.82
C ASN A 229 -8.15 18.68 -2.50
N THR A 230 -8.49 18.81 -1.22
CA THR A 230 -9.53 19.75 -0.78
C THR A 230 -9.12 21.19 -1.02
N ILE A 231 -7.87 21.54 -0.74
CA ILE A 231 -7.39 22.91 -0.94
C ILE A 231 -7.56 23.30 -2.41
N TYR A 232 -7.16 22.41 -3.32
CA TYR A 232 -7.34 22.65 -4.76
C TYR A 232 -8.80 22.69 -5.21
N MET A 233 -9.69 21.90 -4.59
CA MET A 233 -11.14 21.99 -4.89
C MET A 233 -11.70 23.39 -4.60
N PHE A 234 -11.18 24.09 -3.58
CA PHE A 234 -11.61 25.44 -3.22
C PHE A 234 -10.68 26.53 -3.80
N ASP A 235 -10.07 26.28 -4.97
CA ASP A 235 -9.12 27.18 -5.66
C ASP A 235 -7.86 27.58 -4.85
N GLY A 236 -7.66 26.92 -3.71
CA GLY A 236 -6.48 27.09 -2.89
C GLY A 236 -5.26 26.44 -3.54
N LYS A 237 -4.07 26.86 -3.10
CA LYS A 237 -2.80 26.31 -3.56
C LYS A 237 -1.94 25.97 -2.37
N VAL A 238 -1.20 24.86 -2.48
CA VAL A 238 -0.34 24.39 -1.40
C VAL A 238 1.10 24.86 -1.58
N VAL A 239 1.55 24.92 -2.83
CA VAL A 239 2.88 25.40 -3.22
C VAL A 239 2.79 26.30 -4.44
N ASP A 240 3.82 27.12 -4.68
CA ASP A 240 3.92 27.90 -5.92
C ASP A 240 3.95 26.98 -7.15
N GLU A 241 3.24 27.36 -8.22
CA GLU A 241 3.14 26.53 -9.43
C GLU A 241 4.44 26.42 -10.22
N LYS A 242 5.35 27.39 -10.06
CA LYS A 242 6.54 27.48 -10.91
C LYS A 242 7.60 26.45 -10.53
N TYR A 243 7.80 26.25 -9.23
CA TYR A 243 8.84 25.37 -8.72
C TYR A 243 8.36 24.40 -7.64
N GLY A 244 7.18 24.61 -7.06
CA GLY A 244 6.68 23.80 -5.95
C GLY A 244 7.51 23.93 -4.67
N THR A 245 8.24 25.05 -4.51
CA THR A 245 9.25 25.22 -3.45
C THR A 245 8.80 26.15 -2.32
N LYS A 246 7.85 27.04 -2.59
CA LYS A 246 7.29 27.96 -1.62
C LYS A 246 5.95 27.42 -1.12
N CYS A 247 5.87 27.11 0.17
CA CYS A 247 4.61 26.81 0.85
C CYS A 247 3.67 28.03 0.78
N LEU A 248 2.42 27.80 0.40
CA LEU A 248 1.35 28.80 0.31
C LEU A 248 0.26 28.62 1.38
N LEU A 249 0.45 27.67 2.30
CA LEU A 249 -0.37 27.54 3.51
C LEU A 249 0.15 28.54 4.54
N ASP A 250 -0.59 29.62 4.76
CA ASP A 250 -0.35 30.62 5.80
C ASP A 250 -1.19 30.41 7.06
#